data_AF-A0A950GQC0-F1
#
_entry.id   AF-A0A950GQC0-F1
#
_cell.length_a   1.000
_cell.length_b   1.000
_cell.length_c   1.000
_cell.angle_alpha   90.00
_cell.angle_beta   90.00
_cell.angle_gamma   90.00
#
_symmetry.space_group_name_H-M   'P 1'
#
loop_
_entity.id
_entity.type
_entity.pdbx_description
1 polymer ?
#
loop_
_entity_poly.entity_id
_entity_poly.type
_entity_poly.pdbx_seq_one_letter_code
_entity_poly.pdbx_strand_id
1 'polypeptide(L)'
;MRSATFEVEDERVPMDAARRDAVADARRQAQVLADAAGVRLDDLASISDARAAPLGQVAFDLPAASVARKYLQIIPPAKLDFSASIVMSWHISPKP
;
A
#
# COMPACT_ATOMS: atom_id res chain seq x y z
N MET A 1 -19.81 -8.80 19.51
CA MET A 1 -18.42 -9.08 19.11
C MET A 1 -17.56 -7.99 19.71
N ARG A 2 -16.40 -8.30 20.32
CA ARG A 2 -15.46 -7.28 20.82
C ARG A 2 -14.28 -7.24 19.87
N SER A 3 -13.89 -6.05 19.43
CA SER A 3 -12.79 -5.81 18.50
C SER A 3 -11.76 -4.89 19.14
N ALA A 4 -10.51 -5.01 18.70
CA ALA A 4 -9.44 -4.06 18.98
C ALA A 4 -8.84 -3.58 17.65
N THR A 5 -8.54 -2.28 17.56
CA THR A 5 -7.91 -1.63 16.40
C THR A 5 -6.56 -1.10 16.83
N PHE A 6 -5.56 -1.26 15.96
CA PHE A 6 -4.20 -0.73 16.16
C PHE A 6 -3.85 0.22 15.02
N GLU A 7 -3.25 1.34 15.36
CA GLU A 7 -2.87 2.42 14.42
C GLU A 7 -1.45 2.90 14.77
N VAL A 8 -0.74 3.47 13.79
CA VAL A 8 0.56 4.11 14.04
C VAL A 8 0.30 5.59 14.31
N GLU A 9 0.93 6.16 15.34
CA GLU A 9 0.69 7.56 15.73
C GLU A 9 1.07 8.57 14.63
N ASP A 10 2.15 8.30 13.87
CA ASP A 10 2.49 9.02 12.65
C ASP A 10 2.53 8.08 11.43
N GLU A 11 1.39 7.92 10.79
CA GLU A 11 1.25 7.10 9.58
C GLU A 11 1.90 7.75 8.34
N ARG A 12 2.24 9.04 8.39
CA ARG A 12 2.71 9.77 7.19
C ARG A 12 4.03 9.22 6.68
N VAL A 13 4.95 8.92 7.59
CA VAL A 13 6.27 8.39 7.27
C VAL A 13 6.20 7.03 6.55
N PRO A 14 5.53 5.98 7.09
CA PRO A 14 5.40 4.71 6.39
C PRO A 14 4.52 4.81 5.14
N MET A 15 3.49 5.68 5.12
CA MET A 15 2.69 5.92 3.92
C MET A 15 3.51 6.56 2.79
N ASP A 16 4.39 7.51 3.09
CA ASP A 16 5.26 8.14 2.09
C ASP A 16 6.31 7.17 1.54
N ALA A 17 6.82 6.26 2.39
CA ALA A 17 7.67 5.16 1.92
C ALA A 17 6.90 4.26 0.94
N ALA A 18 5.69 3.81 1.32
CA ALA A 18 4.84 2.99 0.47
C ALA A 18 4.49 3.68 -0.87
N ARG A 19 4.25 4.99 -0.87
CA ARG A 19 4.04 5.77 -2.11
C ARG A 19 5.26 5.77 -3.02
N ARG A 20 6.46 5.95 -2.47
CA ARG A 20 7.71 5.92 -3.26
C ARG A 20 7.92 4.55 -3.90
N ASP A 21 7.64 3.48 -3.16
CA ASP A 21 7.74 2.12 -3.66
C ASP A 21 6.72 1.85 -4.79
N ALA A 22 5.48 2.35 -4.63
CA ALA A 22 4.45 2.26 -5.65
C ALA A 22 4.82 3.03 -6.95
N VAL A 23 5.46 4.19 -6.82
CA VAL A 23 6.00 4.95 -7.99
C VAL A 23 7.07 4.16 -8.70
N ALA A 24 8.01 3.56 -7.96
CA ALA A 24 9.07 2.77 -8.54
C ALA A 24 8.54 1.53 -9.27
N ASP A 25 7.56 0.84 -8.68
CA ASP A 25 6.92 -0.32 -9.30
C ASP A 25 6.14 0.05 -10.56
N ALA A 26 5.27 1.06 -10.50
CA ALA A 26 4.47 1.50 -11.65
C ALA A 26 5.37 1.91 -12.83
N ARG A 27 6.45 2.66 -12.56
CA ARG A 27 7.44 3.03 -13.58
C ARG A 27 8.12 1.80 -14.19
N ARG A 28 8.53 0.84 -13.37
CA ARG A 28 9.16 -0.40 -13.85
C ARG A 28 8.22 -1.19 -14.76
N GLN A 29 6.96 -1.35 -14.35
CA GLN A 29 5.95 -2.03 -15.14
C GLN A 29 5.72 -1.34 -16.49
N ALA A 30 5.59 0.00 -16.48
CA ALA A 30 5.43 0.78 -17.71
C ALA A 30 6.62 0.61 -18.66
N GLN A 31 7.85 0.58 -18.13
CA GLN A 31 9.04 0.37 -18.95
C GLN A 31 9.02 -1.01 -19.63
N VAL A 32 8.68 -2.06 -18.89
CA VAL A 32 8.55 -3.42 -19.44
C VAL A 32 7.50 -3.48 -20.55
N LEU A 33 6.35 -2.82 -20.34
CA LEU A 33 5.28 -2.78 -21.34
C LEU A 33 5.69 -1.99 -22.58
N ALA A 34 6.34 -0.83 -22.41
CA ALA A 34 6.84 -0.03 -23.50
C ALA A 34 7.88 -0.80 -24.33
N ASP A 35 8.80 -1.49 -23.65
CA ASP A 35 9.81 -2.32 -24.29
C ASP A 35 9.20 -3.45 -25.12
N ALA A 36 8.21 -4.16 -24.57
CA ALA A 36 7.49 -5.21 -25.27
C ALA A 36 6.68 -4.68 -26.48
N ALA A 37 6.18 -3.46 -26.40
CA ALA A 37 5.39 -2.82 -27.45
C ALA A 37 6.23 -2.09 -28.52
N GLY A 38 7.56 -2.04 -28.37
CA GLY A 38 8.44 -1.33 -29.31
C GLY A 38 8.30 0.20 -29.25
N VAL A 39 7.78 0.73 -28.15
CA VAL A 39 7.62 2.17 -27.90
C VAL A 39 8.52 2.61 -26.76
N ARG A 40 8.83 3.89 -26.68
CA ARG A 40 9.54 4.49 -25.55
C ARG A 40 8.57 5.30 -24.71
N LEU A 41 8.80 5.31 -23.39
CA LEU A 41 8.15 6.25 -22.49
C LEU A 41 8.83 7.62 -22.66
N ASP A 42 8.03 8.65 -22.90
CA ASP A 42 8.47 10.04 -22.93
C ASP A 42 8.10 10.71 -21.59
N ASP A 43 7.37 11.82 -21.63
CA ASP A 43 6.96 12.56 -20.44
C ASP A 43 5.81 11.87 -19.69
N LEU A 44 5.82 12.06 -18.38
CA LEU A 44 4.73 11.63 -17.52
C LEU A 44 3.49 12.49 -17.77
N ALA A 45 2.38 11.86 -18.17
CA ALA A 45 1.12 12.54 -18.48
C ALA A 45 0.27 12.76 -17.22
N SER A 46 0.21 11.76 -16.33
CA SER A 46 -0.54 11.88 -15.07
C SER A 46 -0.05 10.91 -13.99
N ILE A 47 -0.26 11.31 -12.73
CA ILE A 47 -0.18 10.45 -11.56
C ILE A 47 -1.49 10.62 -10.79
N SER A 48 -2.11 9.50 -10.44
CA SER A 48 -3.31 9.44 -9.60
C SER A 48 -3.07 8.48 -8.44
N ASP A 49 -3.27 8.96 -7.20
CA ASP A 49 -3.26 8.11 -6.01
C ASP A 49 -4.60 7.37 -5.95
N ALA A 50 -4.56 6.04 -6.10
CA ALA A 50 -5.76 5.20 -6.15
C ALA A 50 -6.19 4.71 -4.76
N ARG A 51 -5.28 4.72 -3.77
CA ARG A 51 -5.53 4.52 -2.32
C ARG A 51 -4.19 4.31 -1.60
N ALA A 52 -4.05 4.95 -0.45
CA ALA A 52 -3.03 4.65 0.53
C ALA A 52 -3.75 4.23 1.82
N ALA A 53 -3.55 3.00 2.28
CA ALA A 53 -4.16 2.49 3.51
C ALA A 53 -3.21 1.50 4.23
N PRO A 54 -3.30 1.37 5.55
CA PRO A 54 -2.68 0.26 6.26
C PRO A 54 -3.17 -1.07 5.66
N LEU A 55 -2.25 -1.98 5.37
CA LEU A 55 -2.57 -3.36 4.98
C LEU A 55 -3.11 -4.07 6.22
N GLY A 56 -4.41 -3.93 6.45
CA GLY A 56 -5.09 -4.63 7.52
C GLY A 56 -5.67 -3.74 8.60
N GLN A 57 -6.67 -2.93 8.24
CA GLN A 57 -7.80 -2.72 9.16
C GLN A 57 -8.58 -4.04 9.33
N VAL A 58 -7.91 -5.09 9.77
CA VAL A 58 -8.53 -6.33 10.22
C VAL A 58 -8.91 -6.09 11.67
N ALA A 59 -10.22 -5.94 11.91
CA ALA A 59 -10.74 -6.08 13.26
C ALA A 59 -10.33 -7.47 13.74
N PHE A 60 -9.43 -7.54 14.71
CA PHE A 60 -9.03 -8.83 15.27
C PHE A 60 -10.19 -9.34 16.13
N ASP A 61 -10.82 -10.43 15.68
CA ASP A 61 -11.88 -11.08 16.43
C ASP A 61 -11.30 -11.69 17.72
N LEU A 62 -11.71 -11.13 18.86
CA LEU A 62 -11.33 -11.67 20.15
C LEU A 62 -12.08 -13.01 20.37
N PRO A 63 -11.38 -14.16 20.53
CA PRO A 63 -12.04 -15.45 20.66
C PRO A 63 -12.90 -15.52 21.93
N ALA A 64 -14.11 -16.07 21.86
CA ALA A 64 -15.07 -16.12 22.96
C ALA A 64 -14.54 -16.85 24.23
N ALA A 65 -13.55 -17.73 24.10
CA ALA A 65 -12.89 -18.39 25.24
C ALA A 65 -12.03 -17.44 26.10
N SER A 66 -11.68 -16.26 25.57
CA SER A 66 -10.94 -15.22 26.29
C SER A 66 -11.83 -14.47 27.32
N VAL A 67 -13.15 -14.64 27.23
CA VAL A 67 -14.16 -13.96 28.06
C VAL A 67 -14.16 -14.44 29.53
N ALA A 68 -13.58 -15.61 29.83
CA ALA A 68 -13.51 -16.13 31.20
C ALA A 68 -12.37 -15.51 32.05
N ARG A 69 -11.46 -14.73 31.45
CA ARG A 69 -10.36 -14.08 32.19
C ARG A 69 -10.71 -12.63 32.48
N LYS A 70 -10.77 -12.27 33.77
CA LYS A 70 -11.02 -10.91 34.28
C LYS A 70 -10.01 -9.86 33.78
N TYR A 71 -8.88 -10.31 33.23
CA TYR A 71 -7.85 -9.48 32.61
C TYR A 71 -7.46 -10.07 31.25
N LEU A 72 -7.66 -9.29 30.19
CA LEU A 72 -7.17 -9.56 28.85
C LEU A 72 -5.99 -8.65 28.59
N GLN A 73 -4.79 -9.21 28.41
CA GLN A 73 -3.64 -8.45 27.95
C GLN A 73 -3.69 -8.36 26.44
N ILE A 74 -4.00 -7.18 25.91
CA ILE A 74 -3.94 -6.90 24.48
C ILE A 74 -2.46 -6.62 24.15
N ILE A 75 -1.85 -7.49 23.36
CA ILE A 75 -0.49 -7.30 22.85
C ILE A 75 -0.60 -6.81 21.41
N PRO A 76 -0.13 -5.59 21.09
CA PRO A 76 -0.14 -5.11 19.71
C PRO A 76 0.78 -5.97 18.82
N PRO A 77 0.49 -6.08 17.51
CA PRO A 77 1.38 -6.76 16.59
C PRO A 77 2.74 -6.05 16.52
N ALA A 78 3.80 -6.82 16.31
CA ALA A 78 5.16 -6.27 16.25
C ALA A 78 5.42 -5.38 15.02
N LYS A 79 4.58 -5.47 13.97
CA LYS A 79 4.67 -4.69 12.72
C LYS A 79 3.27 -4.42 12.17
N LEU A 80 3.10 -3.26 11.55
CA LEU A 80 1.96 -2.90 10.70
C LEU A 80 2.50 -2.60 9.31
N ASP A 81 1.97 -3.30 8.30
CA ASP A 81 2.35 -3.10 6.91
C ASP A 81 1.48 -2.01 6.28
N PHE A 82 2.06 -1.22 5.38
CA PHE A 82 1.38 -0.14 4.67
C PHE A 82 1.50 -0.39 3.16
N SER A 83 0.41 -0.17 2.42
CA SER A 83 0.45 -0.18 0.96
C SER A 83 -0.12 1.10 0.37
N ALA A 84 0.43 1.48 -0.77
CA ALA A 84 -0.10 2.52 -1.62
C ALA A 84 -0.26 1.95 -3.03
N SER A 85 -1.38 2.27 -3.66
CA SER A 85 -1.64 1.95 -5.06
C SER A 85 -1.72 3.25 -5.82
N ILE A 86 -0.92 3.39 -6.88
CA ILE A 86 -0.96 4.54 -7.76
C ILE A 86 -1.21 4.10 -9.19
N VAL A 87 -1.79 4.98 -9.98
CA VAL A 87 -1.91 4.84 -11.43
C VAL A 87 -1.09 5.96 -12.06
N MET A 88 -0.21 5.59 -12.98
CA MET A 88 0.60 6.51 -13.75
C MET A 88 0.28 6.32 -15.24
N SER A 89 0.25 7.41 -16.00
CA SER A 89 0.09 7.39 -17.46
C SER A 89 1.21 8.21 -18.09
N TRP A 90 1.72 7.75 -19.23
CA TRP A 90 2.85 8.35 -19.94
C TRP A 90 2.49 8.68 -21.37
N HIS A 91 3.09 9.72 -21.90
CA HIS A 91 3.21 9.87 -23.35
C HIS A 91 4.21 8.83 -23.87
N ILE A 92 3.92 8.30 -25.06
CA ILE A 92 4.75 7.29 -25.70
C ILE A 92 5.01 7.65 -27.16
N SER A 93 6.19 7.28 -27.63
CA SER A 93 6.61 7.43 -29.03
C SER A 93 7.17 6.12 -29.58
N PRO A 94 7.18 5.92 -30.90
CA PRO A 94 7.90 4.80 -31.50
C PRO A 94 9.39 4.81 -31.12
N LYS A 95 9.98 3.64 -30.92
CA LYS A 95 11.45 3.53 -30.85
C LYS A 95 12.04 3.74 -32.26
N PRO A 96 13.17 4.46 -32.37
CA PRO A 96 13.89 4.60 -33.64
C PRO A 96 14.46 3.27 -34.14
#